data_AF-A0A0G0Z2M7-F1
#
_entry.id   AF-A0A0G0Z2M7-F1
#
_cell.length_a   1.000
_cell.length_b   1.000
_cell.length_c   1.000
_cell.angle_alpha   90.00
_cell.angle_beta   90.00
_cell.angle_gamma   90.00
#
_symmetry.space_group_name_H-M   'P 1'
#
loop_
_entity.id
_entity.type
_entity.pdbx_description
1 polymer ?
#
loop_
_entity_poly.entity_id
_entity_poly.type
_entity_poly.pdbx_seq_one_letter_code
_entity_poly.pdbx_strand_id
1 'polypeptide(L)'
;MISIENIINQEIESINKAIDNAKKQRDEAATPMESQHDQTRQHADQLVQALQKNKAELLAIKINVNHQTKSVDYATIGSFVETENVDSKQRNNFLIVPEGLGGKKIDDIILLGEHAPLAKIISGQKTGYLYAINDTKYVIKKINHPLTPFACKNTSKRHKFPKQR
;
A
#
# COMPACT_ATOMS: atom_id res chain seq x y z
N MET A 1 -14.07 -0.92 5.85
CA MET A 1 -12.93 0.02 5.83
C MET A 1 -11.80 -0.69 5.10
N ILE A 2 -11.37 -0.18 3.94
CA ILE A 2 -10.33 -0.82 3.14
C ILE A 2 -8.99 -0.64 3.85
N SER A 3 -8.28 -1.75 4.11
CA SER A 3 -6.93 -1.74 4.67
C SER A 3 -5.89 -1.92 3.57
N ILE A 4 -4.70 -1.36 3.77
CA ILE A 4 -3.56 -1.58 2.87
C ILE A 4 -3.26 -3.07 2.72
N GLU A 5 -3.37 -3.84 3.81
CA GLU A 5 -3.18 -5.29 3.79
C GLU A 5 -4.14 -6.00 2.82
N ASN A 6 -5.42 -5.60 2.80
CA ASN A 6 -6.40 -6.19 1.89
C ASN A 6 -6.06 -5.88 0.43
N ILE A 7 -5.65 -4.64 0.13
CA ILE A 7 -5.23 -4.24 -1.22
C ILE A 7 -4.03 -5.08 -1.66
N ILE A 8 -3.01 -5.20 -0.80
CA ILE A 8 -1.81 -5.99 -1.09
C ILE A 8 -2.16 -7.46 -1.30
N ASN A 9 -3.02 -8.04 -0.45
CA ASN A 9 -3.40 -9.45 -0.58
C ASN A 9 -4.15 -9.71 -1.89
N GLN A 10 -5.09 -8.84 -2.27
CA GLN A 10 -5.80 -8.93 -3.55
C GLN A 10 -4.85 -8.86 -4.74
N GLU A 11 -3.85 -7.98 -4.68
CA GLU A 11 -2.86 -7.83 -5.75
C GLU A 11 -1.87 -9.01 -5.80
N ILE A 12 -1.52 -9.59 -4.65
CA ILE A 12 -0.74 -10.83 -4.61
C ILE A 12 -1.54 -11.99 -5.21
N GLU A 13 -2.84 -12.10 -4.94
CA GLU A 13 -3.69 -13.13 -5.52
C GLU A 13 -3.80 -13.00 -7.04
N SER A 14 -3.96 -11.79 -7.57
CA SER A 14 -4.01 -11.57 -9.02
C SER A 14 -2.68 -11.91 -9.69
N ILE A 15 -1.55 -11.55 -9.07
CA ILE A 15 -0.21 -11.91 -9.55
C ILE A 15 0.00 -13.43 -9.52
N ASN A 16 -0.43 -14.13 -8.47
CA ASN A 16 -0.32 -15.59 -8.42
C ASN A 16 -1.08 -16.26 -9.59
N LYS A 17 -2.31 -15.81 -9.86
CA LYS A 17 -3.10 -16.29 -11.01
C LYS A 17 -2.37 -16.02 -12.33
N ALA A 18 -1.76 -14.85 -12.48
CA ALA A 18 -0.98 -14.51 -13.67
C ALA A 18 0.27 -15.38 -13.82
N ILE A 19 0.98 -15.67 -12.72
CA ILE A 19 2.14 -16.59 -12.72
C ILE A 19 1.71 -18.00 -13.16
N ASP A 20 0.59 -18.50 -12.62
CA ASP A 20 0.11 -19.85 -12.96
C ASP A 20 -0.31 -19.94 -14.43
N ASN A 21 -0.95 -18.90 -14.97
CA ASN A 21 -1.28 -18.83 -16.40
C ASN A 21 -0.03 -18.75 -17.28
N ALA A 22 0.96 -17.95 -16.89
CA ALA A 22 2.22 -17.83 -17.62
C ALA A 22 3.02 -19.15 -17.62
N LYS A 23 3.02 -19.89 -16.50
CA LYS A 23 3.61 -21.23 -16.43
C LYS A 23 2.89 -22.22 -17.36
N LYS A 24 1.56 -22.19 -17.39
CA LYS A 24 0.79 -23.02 -18.34
C LYS A 24 1.16 -22.70 -19.79
N GLN A 25 1.20 -21.42 -20.15
CA GLN A 25 1.61 -20.99 -21.49
C GLN A 25 3.03 -21.46 -21.85
N ARG A 26 3.95 -21.42 -20.88
CA ARG A 26 5.31 -21.93 -21.07
C ARG A 26 5.35 -23.45 -21.28
N ASP A 27 4.57 -24.18 -20.50
CA ASP A 27 4.54 -25.64 -20.53
C ASP A 27 3.79 -26.16 -21.79
N GLU A 28 2.85 -25.37 -22.32
CA GLU A 28 2.11 -25.62 -23.57
C GLU A 28 2.85 -25.11 -24.82
N ALA A 29 3.91 -24.29 -24.67
CA ALA A 29 4.70 -23.77 -25.79
C ALA A 29 5.64 -24.82 -26.37
N ALA A 30 5.90 -24.71 -27.69
CA ALA A 30 6.79 -25.60 -28.39
C ALA A 30 8.18 -25.64 -27.74
N THR A 31 8.73 -26.84 -27.59
CA THR A 31 10.10 -27.03 -27.14
C THR A 31 11.08 -26.55 -28.21
N PRO A 32 12.33 -26.20 -27.85
CA PRO A 32 13.35 -25.82 -28.82
C PRO A 32 13.64 -26.89 -29.89
N MET A 33 13.31 -28.16 -29.60
CA MET A 33 13.39 -29.26 -30.56
C MET A 33 12.22 -29.30 -31.55
N GLU A 34 11.05 -28.78 -31.17
CA GLU A 34 9.85 -28.73 -32.02
C GLU A 34 9.82 -27.48 -32.90
N SER A 35 10.35 -26.35 -32.42
CA SER A 35 10.45 -25.12 -33.21
C SER A 35 11.59 -24.24 -32.72
N GLN A 36 12.58 -24.01 -33.58
CA GLN A 36 13.73 -23.16 -33.27
C GLN A 36 13.43 -21.65 -33.33
N HIS A 37 12.29 -21.26 -33.88
CA HIS A 37 11.91 -19.85 -34.07
C HIS A 37 10.80 -19.42 -33.11
N ASP A 38 10.21 -20.35 -32.34
CA ASP A 38 9.19 -20.04 -31.36
C ASP A 38 9.80 -19.48 -30.07
N GLN A 39 9.57 -18.20 -29.83
CA GLN A 39 10.05 -17.48 -28.64
C GLN A 39 9.01 -17.45 -27.51
N THR A 40 7.84 -18.07 -27.69
CA THR A 40 6.72 -18.01 -26.72
C THR A 40 7.16 -18.50 -25.34
N ARG A 41 7.96 -19.57 -25.30
CA ARG A 41 8.49 -20.13 -24.05
C ARG A 41 9.42 -19.15 -23.34
N GLN A 42 10.31 -18.50 -24.08
CA GLN A 42 11.24 -17.51 -23.55
C GLN A 42 10.51 -16.27 -23.02
N HIS A 43 9.49 -15.78 -23.74
CA HIS A 43 8.65 -14.68 -23.27
C HIS A 43 7.85 -15.04 -22.03
N ALA A 44 7.30 -16.25 -21.96
CA ALA A 44 6.58 -16.73 -20.78
C ALA A 44 7.51 -16.81 -19.55
N ASP A 45 8.74 -17.30 -19.70
CA ASP A 45 9.73 -17.33 -18.62
C ASP A 45 10.11 -15.92 -18.14
N GLN A 46 10.34 -14.97 -19.06
CA GLN A 46 10.60 -13.56 -18.71
C GLN A 46 9.42 -12.95 -17.93
N LEU A 47 8.19 -13.25 -18.37
CA LEU A 47 6.98 -12.75 -17.72
C LEU A 47 6.82 -13.35 -16.31
N VAL A 48 7.08 -14.65 -16.12
CA VAL A 48 7.09 -15.29 -14.79
C VAL A 48 8.10 -14.62 -13.86
N GLN A 49 9.32 -14.36 -14.34
CA GLN A 49 10.36 -13.70 -13.53
C GLN A 49 9.95 -12.27 -13.13
N ALA A 50 9.40 -11.49 -14.07
CA ALA A 50 8.90 -10.15 -13.79
C ALA A 50 7.78 -10.16 -12.75
N LEU A 51 6.81 -11.08 -12.88
CA LEU A 51 5.72 -11.21 -11.90
C LEU A 51 6.21 -11.66 -10.52
N GLN A 52 7.21 -12.55 -10.45
CA GLN A 52 7.82 -12.96 -9.19
C GLN A 52 8.54 -11.80 -8.49
N LYS A 53 9.25 -10.96 -9.26
CA LYS A 53 9.89 -9.75 -8.73
C LYS A 53 8.85 -8.79 -8.15
N ASN A 54 7.79 -8.49 -8.90
CA ASN A 54 6.70 -7.63 -8.43
C ASN A 54 6.04 -8.17 -7.15
N LYS A 55 5.83 -9.50 -7.06
CA LYS A 55 5.32 -10.14 -5.84
C LYS A 55 6.26 -9.93 -4.65
N ALA A 56 7.57 -10.04 -4.85
CA ALA A 56 8.56 -9.83 -3.79
C ALA A 56 8.55 -8.37 -3.30
N GLU A 57 8.41 -7.41 -4.20
CA GLU A 57 8.28 -5.99 -3.87
C GLU A 57 7.02 -5.71 -3.03
N LEU A 58 5.86 -6.28 -3.41
CA LEU A 58 4.63 -6.16 -2.61
C LEU A 58 4.74 -6.78 -1.21
N LEU A 59 5.45 -7.90 -1.08
CA LEU A 59 5.71 -8.52 0.21
C LEU A 59 6.63 -7.66 1.09
N ALA A 60 7.67 -7.04 0.51
CA ALA A 60 8.52 -6.11 1.23
C ALA A 60 7.73 -4.89 1.72
N ILE A 61 6.84 -4.34 0.88
CA ILE A 61 5.93 -3.27 1.26
C ILE A 61 5.02 -3.68 2.42
N LYS A 62 4.45 -4.89 2.38
CA LYS A 62 3.60 -5.42 3.46
C LYS A 62 4.31 -5.46 4.80
N ILE A 63 5.58 -5.88 4.82
CA ILE A 63 6.41 -5.90 6.02
C ILE A 63 6.63 -4.47 6.53
N ASN A 64 7.03 -3.55 5.65
CA ASN A 64 7.31 -2.16 6.02
C ASN A 64 6.09 -1.42 6.61
N VAL A 65 4.90 -1.65 6.03
CA VAL A 65 3.64 -1.05 6.52
C VAL A 65 3.30 -1.53 7.93
N ASN A 66 3.62 -2.79 8.28
CA ASN A 66 3.37 -3.32 9.62
C ASN A 66 4.28 -2.72 10.70
N HIS A 67 5.44 -2.17 10.32
CA HIS A 67 6.40 -1.59 11.25
C HIS A 67 6.20 -0.09 11.54
N GLN A 68 5.34 0.59 10.80
CA GLN A 68 5.15 2.04 10.98
C GLN A 68 4.22 2.34 12.17
N THR A 69 4.74 3.13 13.12
CA THR A 69 3.99 3.65 14.25
C THR A 69 2.93 4.65 13.78
N LYS A 70 1.67 4.39 14.14
CA LYS A 70 0.53 5.24 13.79
C LYS A 70 0.37 6.35 14.82
N SER A 71 0.62 7.60 14.43
CA SER A 71 0.29 8.77 15.24
C SER A 71 -1.14 9.19 14.95
N VAL A 72 -2.03 9.10 15.95
CA VAL A 72 -3.49 9.26 15.79
C VAL A 72 -3.91 10.64 15.26
N ASP A 73 -3.10 11.67 15.50
CA ASP A 73 -3.44 13.06 15.19
C ASP A 73 -2.90 13.57 13.84
N TYR A 74 -1.99 12.82 13.21
CA TYR A 74 -1.26 13.28 12.03
C TYR A 74 -1.47 12.33 10.87
N ALA A 75 -1.63 12.87 9.67
CA ALA A 75 -1.70 12.04 8.47
C ALA A 75 -0.32 11.41 8.21
N THR A 76 -0.24 10.09 8.32
CA THR A 76 0.96 9.29 8.00
C THR A 76 0.62 8.20 6.97
N ILE A 77 1.61 7.41 6.55
CA ILE A 77 1.37 6.25 5.69
C ILE A 77 0.38 5.28 6.37
N GLY A 78 -0.57 4.76 5.61
CA GLY A 78 -1.69 3.98 6.13
C GLY A 78 -2.87 4.80 6.62
N SER A 79 -2.79 6.13 6.62
CA SER A 79 -3.88 6.99 7.09
C SER A 79 -4.88 7.25 5.97
N PHE A 80 -6.15 7.12 6.33
CA PHE A 80 -7.26 7.57 5.54
C PHE A 80 -7.54 9.04 5.86
N VAL A 81 -7.51 9.89 4.84
CA VAL A 81 -7.68 11.34 4.96
C VAL A 81 -8.89 11.76 4.15
N GLU A 82 -9.87 12.37 4.83
CA GLU A 82 -11.03 13.00 4.20
C GLU A 82 -10.76 14.50 4.09
N THR A 83 -10.85 15.01 2.86
CA THR A 83 -10.60 16.40 2.53
C THR A 83 -11.86 17.00 1.91
N GLU A 84 -12.13 18.27 2.19
CA GLU A 84 -13.29 18.97 1.67
C GLU A 84 -12.84 20.28 1.01
N ASN A 85 -13.35 20.55 -0.18
CA ASN A 85 -13.17 21.83 -0.85
C ASN A 85 -13.96 22.90 -0.09
N VAL A 86 -13.32 24.04 0.21
CA VAL A 86 -13.94 25.12 0.99
C VAL A 86 -15.09 25.79 0.22
N ASP A 87 -14.95 25.95 -1.09
CA ASP A 87 -15.90 26.68 -1.93
C ASP A 87 -17.04 25.77 -2.41
N SER A 88 -16.72 24.58 -2.93
CA SER A 88 -17.72 23.67 -3.49
C SER A 88 -18.33 22.68 -2.49
N LYS A 89 -17.76 22.58 -1.27
CA LYS A 89 -18.09 21.56 -0.26
C LYS A 89 -17.96 20.11 -0.76
N GLN A 90 -17.27 19.90 -1.87
CA GLN A 90 -17.01 18.57 -2.42
C GLN A 90 -16.01 17.82 -1.54
N ARG A 91 -16.31 16.56 -1.22
CA ARG A 91 -15.45 15.71 -0.40
C ARG A 91 -14.64 14.74 -1.26
N ASN A 92 -13.35 14.64 -0.95
CA ASN A 92 -12.43 13.71 -1.57
C ASN A 92 -11.77 12.87 -0.49
N ASN A 93 -11.78 11.56 -0.73
CA ASN A 93 -11.23 10.56 0.18
C ASN A 93 -9.89 10.06 -0.35
N PHE A 94 -8.87 10.15 0.50
CA PHE A 94 -7.52 9.73 0.17
C PHE A 94 -7.03 8.67 1.14
N LEU A 95 -6.23 7.72 0.64
CA LEU A 95 -5.46 6.80 1.47
C LEU A 95 -3.98 6.98 1.15
N ILE A 96 -3.18 7.38 2.14
CA ILE A 96 -1.74 7.49 1.97
C ILE A 96 -1.15 6.09 1.98
N VAL A 97 -0.54 5.70 0.88
CA VAL A 97 0.07 4.38 0.69
C VAL A 97 1.56 4.52 0.40
N PRO A 98 2.37 3.52 0.73
CA PRO A 98 3.77 3.48 0.33
C PRO A 98 3.91 3.48 -1.20
N GLU A 99 5.12 3.77 -1.67
CA GLU A 99 5.44 3.74 -3.09
C GLU A 99 5.11 2.38 -3.74
N GLY A 100 4.70 2.41 -5.01
CA GLY A 100 4.26 1.22 -5.75
C GLY A 100 2.77 0.89 -5.67
N LEU A 101 2.03 1.40 -4.68
CA LEU A 101 0.57 1.19 -4.55
C LEU A 101 -0.27 2.43 -4.90
N GLY A 102 0.38 3.58 -5.14
CA GLY A 102 -0.29 4.84 -5.43
C GLY A 102 -0.88 4.93 -6.84
N GLY A 103 -1.75 5.93 -7.06
CA GLY A 103 -2.29 6.28 -8.38
C GLY A 103 -3.52 5.49 -8.82
N LYS A 104 -4.01 4.57 -7.99
CA LYS A 104 -5.25 3.83 -8.25
C LYS A 104 -6.43 4.44 -7.51
N LYS A 105 -7.61 4.34 -8.11
CA LYS A 105 -8.89 4.62 -7.45
C LYS A 105 -9.57 3.29 -7.12
N ILE A 106 -9.87 3.05 -5.85
CA ILE A 106 -10.66 1.90 -5.40
C ILE A 106 -11.95 2.47 -4.82
N ASP A 107 -13.07 2.16 -5.47
CA ASP A 107 -14.38 2.76 -5.20
C ASP A 107 -14.32 4.30 -5.30
N ASP A 108 -14.44 4.98 -4.15
CA ASP A 108 -14.35 6.44 -4.01
C ASP A 108 -13.09 6.90 -3.26
N ILE A 109 -12.15 5.99 -3.02
CA ILE A 109 -10.88 6.28 -2.33
C ILE A 109 -9.76 6.34 -3.35
N ILE A 110 -9.02 7.45 -3.35
CA ILE A 110 -7.84 7.63 -4.18
C ILE A 110 -6.60 7.22 -3.38
N LEU A 111 -5.82 6.28 -3.90
CA LEU A 111 -4.55 5.87 -3.31
C LEU A 111 -3.46 6.89 -3.65
N LEU A 112 -2.98 7.61 -2.64
CA LEU A 112 -1.90 8.58 -2.77
C LEU A 112 -0.59 7.93 -2.36
N GLY A 113 0.34 7.80 -3.30
CA GLY A 113 1.70 7.36 -3.00
C GLY A 113 2.41 8.38 -2.11
N GLU A 114 3.21 7.91 -1.16
CA GLU A 114 3.95 8.72 -0.18
C GLU A 114 4.71 9.91 -0.79
N HIS A 115 5.34 9.71 -1.95
CA HIS A 115 6.13 10.75 -2.61
C HIS A 115 5.34 11.66 -3.55
N ALA A 116 4.04 11.44 -3.72
CA ALA A 116 3.19 12.31 -4.52
C ALA A 116 3.18 13.73 -3.94
N PRO A 117 3.18 14.80 -4.77
CA PRO A 117 3.18 16.18 -4.27
C PRO A 117 2.04 16.44 -3.28
N LEU A 118 0.85 15.91 -3.57
CA LEU A 118 -0.30 16.01 -2.70
C LEU A 118 -0.12 15.26 -1.37
N ALA A 119 0.47 14.06 -1.42
CA ALA A 119 0.77 13.31 -0.20
C ALA A 119 1.78 14.05 0.68
N LYS A 120 2.79 14.69 0.11
CA LYS A 120 3.78 15.50 0.86
C LYS A 120 3.13 16.69 1.57
N ILE A 121 2.16 17.34 0.94
CA ILE A 121 1.43 18.47 1.53
C ILE A 121 0.56 18.00 2.70
N ILE A 122 -0.12 16.86 2.54
CA ILE A 122 -1.06 16.32 3.53
C ILE A 122 -0.33 15.58 4.66
N SER A 123 0.78 14.90 4.36
CA SER A 123 1.55 14.12 5.32
C SER A 123 2.13 15.00 6.43
N GLY A 124 2.02 14.53 7.68
CA GLY A 124 2.44 15.27 8.87
C GLY A 124 1.49 16.41 9.28
N GLN A 125 0.37 16.61 8.57
CA GLN A 125 -0.63 17.62 8.94
C GLN A 125 -1.72 17.04 9.84
N LYS A 126 -2.36 17.94 10.59
CA LYS A 126 -3.49 17.64 11.48
C LYS A 126 -4.83 17.91 10.81
N THR A 127 -5.90 17.41 11.43
CA THR A 127 -7.26 17.83 11.10
C THR A 127 -7.42 19.35 11.22
N GLY A 128 -8.21 19.94 10.33
CA GLY A 128 -8.40 21.38 10.21
C GLY A 128 -7.34 22.11 9.38
N TYR A 129 -6.27 21.43 8.94
CA TYR A 129 -5.26 22.06 8.08
C TYR A 129 -5.84 22.45 6.72
N LEU A 130 -5.53 23.67 6.29
CA LEU A 130 -5.93 24.25 5.01
C LEU A 130 -4.75 24.20 4.04
N TYR A 131 -4.97 23.66 2.85
CA TYR A 131 -4.00 23.65 1.77
C TYR A 131 -4.65 24.09 0.46
N ALA A 132 -3.84 24.55 -0.50
CA ALA A 132 -4.31 25.01 -1.79
C ALA A 132 -3.66 24.20 -2.93
N ILE A 133 -4.47 23.86 -3.93
CA ILE A 133 -4.02 23.23 -5.18
C ILE A 133 -4.68 24.00 -6.32
N ASN A 134 -3.91 24.52 -7.27
CA ASN A 134 -4.43 25.23 -8.44
C ASN A 134 -5.49 26.27 -8.05
N ASP A 135 -5.14 27.13 -7.08
CA ASP A 135 -5.99 28.20 -6.51
C ASP A 135 -7.26 27.74 -5.78
N THR A 136 -7.49 26.42 -5.68
CA THR A 136 -8.62 25.83 -4.98
C THR A 136 -8.20 25.43 -3.55
N LYS A 137 -8.98 25.85 -2.54
CA LYS A 137 -8.68 25.60 -1.13
C LYS A 137 -9.39 24.34 -0.64
N TYR A 138 -8.64 23.52 0.11
CA TYR A 138 -9.13 22.30 0.72
C TYR A 138 -8.80 22.29 2.21
N VAL A 139 -9.67 21.67 3.00
CA VAL A 139 -9.49 21.45 4.43
C VAL A 139 -9.47 19.96 4.75
N ILE A 140 -8.56 19.53 5.61
CA ILE A 140 -8.59 18.17 6.15
C ILE A 140 -9.69 18.09 7.21
N LYS A 141 -10.76 17.35 6.93
CA LYS A 141 -11.88 17.19 7.89
C LYS A 141 -11.61 16.07 8.89
N LYS A 142 -11.06 14.96 8.40
CA LYS A 142 -10.94 13.74 9.20
C LYS A 142 -9.70 12.97 8.81
N ILE A 143 -9.00 12.46 9.82
CA ILE A 143 -7.89 11.52 9.67
C ILE A 143 -8.31 10.27 10.46
N ASN A 144 -8.31 9.12 9.78
CA ASN A 144 -8.55 7.83 10.40
C ASN A 144 -7.38 6.92 10.10
N HIS A 145 -6.83 6.27 11.12
CA HIS A 145 -5.91 5.16 10.91
C HIS A 145 -6.72 3.87 11.02
N PRO A 146 -6.75 3.00 9.98
CA PRO A 146 -7.24 1.65 10.17
C PRO A 146 -6.36 1.03 11.26
N LEU A 147 -6.97 0.71 12.40
CA LEU A 147 -6.27 0.11 13.55
C LEU A 147 -5.58 -1.17 13.06
N THR A 148 -4.25 -1.19 13.06
CA THR A 148 -3.56 -2.47 13.12
C THR A 148 -3.64 -2.93 14.57
N PRO A 149 -3.95 -4.20 14.86
CA PRO A 149 -4.04 -4.72 16.20
C PRO A 149 -2.64 -4.90 16.79
N PHE A 150 -1.94 -3.80 17.06
CA PHE A 150 -0.84 -3.80 18.01
C PHE A 150 -1.27 -3.01 19.23
N ALA A 151 -2.21 -3.60 19.96
CA ALA A 151 -2.26 -3.40 21.39
C ALA A 151 -0.91 -3.90 21.94
N CYS A 152 0.00 -2.97 22.24
CA CYS A 152 1.12 -3.24 23.12
C CYS A 152 0.55 -3.87 24.40
N LYS A 153 0.65 -5.19 24.52
CA LYS A 153 0.57 -5.85 25.82
C LYS A 153 1.81 -5.38 26.57
N ASN A 154 1.64 -4.32 27.36
CA ASN A 154 2.60 -3.88 28.36
C ASN A 154 2.91 -5.05 29.29
N THR A 155 3.94 -5.83 28.99
CA THR A 155 4.57 -6.73 29.95
C THR A 155 5.53 -5.93 30.82
N SER A 156 4.97 -5.00 31.62
CA SER A 156 5.65 -4.46 32.79
C SER A 156 5.70 -5.55 33.88
N LYS A 157 6.49 -6.59 33.67
CA LYS A 157 6.98 -7.42 34.77
C LYS A 157 8.24 -6.75 35.33
N ARG A 158 8.05 -5.82 36.27
CA ARG A 158 9.12 -5.36 37.17
C ARG A 158 9.67 -6.60 37.88
N HIS A 159 10.83 -7.10 37.46
CA HIS A 159 11.62 -8.02 38.26
C HIS A 159 12.14 -7.26 39.48
N LYS A 160 11.53 -7.52 40.65
CA LYS A 160 12.13 -7.21 41.94
C LYS A 160 13.35 -8.12 42.11
N PHE A 161 14.54 -7.55 42.07
CA PHE A 161 15.75 -8.23 42.55
C PHE A 161 15.65 -8.39 44.08
N PRO A 162 15.87 -9.59 44.64
CA PRO A 162 16.05 -9.72 46.08
C PRO A 162 17.44 -9.17 46.47
N LYS A 163 17.44 -8.27 47.46
CA LYS A 163 18.66 -7.83 48.14
C LYS A 163 19.29 -9.04 48.83
N GLN A 164 20.52 -9.38 48.46
CA GLN A 164 21.35 -10.28 49.27
C GLN A 164 21.81 -9.53 50.53
N ARG A 165 21.73 -10.23 51.66
CA ARG A 165 22.17 -9.81 53.00
C ARG A 165 23.46 -10.55 53.31
#